data_AF-A0A8I1MPW6-F1
#
_entry.id   AF-A0A8I1MPW6-F1
#
_cell.length_a   1.000
_cell.length_b   1.000
_cell.length_c   1.000
_cell.angle_alpha   90.00
_cell.angle_beta   90.00
_cell.angle_gamma   90.00
#
_symmetry.space_group_name_H-M   'P 1'
#
loop_
_entity.id
_entity.type
_entity.pdbx_description
1 polymer ?
#
loop_
_entity_poly.entity_id
_entity_poly.type
_entity_poly.pdbx_seq_one_letter_code
_entity_poly.pdbx_strand_id
1 'polypeptide(L)'
;MKQLHLATQQMVLDGVTTGTPSSDWTSYKGKPLTYEQWRSLLIEGNYLTPQDFAKLTTLADNGGWFGSHKAVPNAITVFAVCENDAGTTLLFATKNWHGLDAKSLSGAPYETRGFAVFRKEGSGAILRNSQCQRADLIGSGGKFNYLPLQ
;
A
#
# COMPACT_ATOMS: atom_id res chain seq x y z
N MET A 1 -6.47 -3.50 4.19
CA MET A 1 -5.04 -3.75 3.86
C MET A 1 -4.64 -5.22 3.88
N LYS A 2 -5.02 -6.06 4.86
CA LYS A 2 -4.64 -7.49 4.84
C LYS A 2 -5.08 -8.23 3.57
N GLN A 3 -6.32 -8.05 3.13
CA GLN A 3 -6.82 -8.69 1.89
C GLN A 3 -6.04 -8.26 0.64
N LEU A 4 -5.72 -6.96 0.54
CA LEU A 4 -4.92 -6.41 -0.55
C LEU A 4 -3.49 -6.98 -0.57
N HIS A 5 -2.91 -7.20 0.62
CA HIS A 5 -1.63 -7.87 0.78
C HIS A 5 -1.69 -9.33 0.32
N LEU A 6 -2.70 -10.09 0.75
CA LEU A 6 -2.86 -11.48 0.36
C LEU A 6 -3.03 -11.63 -1.16
N ALA A 7 -3.82 -10.75 -1.80
CA ALA A 7 -3.96 -10.74 -3.25
C ALA A 7 -2.63 -10.44 -3.96
N THR A 8 -1.85 -9.47 -3.46
CA THR A 8 -0.51 -9.17 -3.99
C THR A 8 0.45 -10.34 -3.79
N GLN A 9 0.40 -11.00 -2.64
CA GLN A 9 1.24 -12.16 -2.34
C GLN A 9 0.89 -13.35 -3.24
N GLN A 10 -0.40 -13.64 -3.43
CA GLN A 10 -0.85 -14.71 -4.32
C GLN A 10 -0.39 -14.49 -5.76
N MET A 11 -0.51 -13.25 -6.26
CA MET A 11 -0.02 -12.87 -7.59
C MET A 11 1.47 -13.17 -7.77
N VAL A 12 2.30 -12.87 -6.77
CA VAL A 12 3.73 -13.18 -6.81
C VAL A 12 3.97 -14.69 -6.78
N LEU A 13 3.29 -15.42 -5.90
CA LEU A 13 3.43 -16.87 -5.76
C LEU A 13 3.03 -17.64 -7.03
N ASP A 14 1.98 -17.18 -7.72
CA ASP A 14 1.54 -17.77 -8.98
C ASP A 14 2.61 -17.61 -10.08
N GLY A 15 3.20 -16.42 -10.19
CA GLY A 15 4.27 -16.15 -11.16
C GLY A 15 5.52 -17.01 -10.93
N VAL A 16 5.84 -17.31 -9.67
CA VAL A 16 6.92 -18.24 -9.30
C VAL A 16 6.55 -19.67 -9.70
N THR A 17 5.30 -20.09 -9.46
CA THR A 17 4.83 -21.46 -9.72
C THR A 17 4.75 -21.77 -11.22
N THR A 18 4.37 -20.80 -12.05
CA THR A 18 4.26 -20.96 -13.51
C THR A 18 5.59 -20.77 -14.25
N GLY A 19 6.63 -20.25 -13.57
CA GLY A 19 7.91 -19.92 -14.17
C GLY A 19 7.90 -18.66 -15.05
N THR A 20 6.79 -17.91 -15.06
CA THR A 20 6.61 -16.66 -15.82
C THR A 20 6.14 -15.53 -14.90
N PRO A 21 7.02 -15.02 -14.00
CA PRO A 21 6.63 -13.94 -13.11
C PRO A 21 6.28 -12.69 -13.92
N SER A 22 5.07 -12.18 -13.70
CA SER A 22 4.58 -10.90 -14.23
C SER A 22 4.93 -9.73 -13.30
N SER A 23 5.35 -10.02 -12.06
CA SER A 23 5.82 -9.06 -11.07
C SER A 23 6.68 -9.71 -9.98
N ASP A 24 7.53 -8.90 -9.36
CA ASP A 24 8.29 -9.15 -8.15
C ASP A 24 7.71 -8.21 -7.07
N TRP A 25 6.57 -8.57 -6.47
CA TRP A 25 5.73 -7.69 -5.64
C TRP A 25 5.13 -6.50 -6.40
N THR A 26 5.56 -5.27 -6.07
CA THR A 26 5.12 -4.03 -6.71
C THR A 26 6.20 -3.49 -7.66
N SER A 27 7.11 -4.38 -8.07
CA SER A 27 8.18 -4.13 -9.02
C SER A 27 8.21 -5.23 -10.08
N TYR A 28 8.99 -5.05 -11.13
CA TYR A 28 9.28 -6.10 -12.10
C TYR A 28 10.69 -5.91 -12.65
N LYS A 29 11.52 -6.96 -12.62
CA LYS A 29 12.92 -6.92 -13.09
C LYS A 29 13.70 -5.76 -12.44
N GLY A 30 13.45 -5.56 -11.15
CA GLY A 30 14.13 -4.55 -10.33
C GLY A 30 13.71 -3.10 -10.58
N LYS A 31 12.63 -2.85 -11.35
CA LYS A 31 12.03 -1.52 -11.56
C LYS A 31 10.64 -1.44 -10.90
N PRO A 32 10.27 -0.32 -10.26
CA PRO A 32 8.91 -0.14 -9.73
C PRO A 32 7.87 -0.25 -10.85
N LEU A 33 6.73 -0.88 -10.55
CA LEU A 33 5.55 -0.76 -11.39
C LEU A 33 4.92 0.63 -11.21
N THR A 34 4.12 1.06 -12.17
CA THR A 34 3.12 2.11 -11.92
C THR A 34 1.99 1.56 -11.07
N TYR A 35 1.24 2.44 -10.41
CA TYR A 35 0.06 2.05 -9.64
C TYR A 35 -0.96 1.33 -10.53
N GLU A 36 -1.16 1.82 -11.76
CA GLU A 36 -2.11 1.21 -12.69
C GLU A 36 -1.63 -0.17 -13.18
N GLN A 37 -0.33 -0.36 -13.44
CA GLN A 37 0.19 -1.69 -13.78
C GLN A 37 -0.03 -2.70 -12.65
N TRP A 38 0.29 -2.35 -11.41
CA TRP A 38 0.07 -3.23 -10.27
C TRP A 38 -1.43 -3.54 -10.08
N ARG A 39 -2.30 -2.53 -10.22
CA ARG A 39 -3.75 -2.70 -10.18
C ARG A 39 -4.26 -3.63 -11.30
N SER A 40 -3.80 -3.42 -12.54
CA SER A 40 -4.17 -4.27 -13.68
C SER A 40 -3.79 -5.73 -13.43
N LEU A 41 -2.58 -6.00 -12.93
CA LEU A 41 -2.16 -7.36 -12.62
C LEU A 41 -3.08 -8.03 -11.58
N LEU A 42 -3.51 -7.30 -10.55
CA LEU A 42 -4.45 -7.81 -9.55
C LEU A 42 -5.83 -8.13 -10.12
N ILE A 43 -6.34 -7.28 -11.01
CA ILE A 43 -7.69 -7.41 -11.58
C ILE A 43 -7.72 -8.43 -12.71
N GLU A 44 -6.81 -8.31 -13.68
CA GLU A 44 -6.73 -9.19 -14.86
C GLU A 44 -6.27 -10.59 -14.47
N GLY A 45 -5.47 -10.72 -13.41
CA GLY A 45 -5.08 -11.99 -12.81
C GLY A 45 -6.17 -12.65 -11.94
N ASN A 46 -7.37 -12.06 -11.85
CA ASN A 46 -8.49 -12.53 -11.02
C ASN A 46 -8.18 -12.67 -9.51
N TYR A 47 -7.17 -11.95 -9.01
CA TYR A 47 -6.86 -11.92 -7.58
C TYR A 47 -7.84 -11.04 -6.80
N LEU A 48 -8.39 -10.01 -7.47
CA LEU A 48 -9.45 -9.15 -6.96
C LEU A 48 -10.40 -8.80 -8.10
N THR A 49 -11.69 -8.68 -7.79
CA THR A 49 -12.63 -8.03 -8.71
C THR A 49 -12.40 -6.51 -8.69
N PRO A 50 -12.76 -5.76 -9.76
CA PRO A 50 -12.72 -4.30 -9.74
C PRO A 50 -13.46 -3.68 -8.54
N GLN A 51 -14.59 -4.29 -8.16
CA GLN A 51 -15.42 -3.86 -7.04
C GLN A 51 -14.71 -4.10 -5.69
N ASP A 52 -14.06 -5.25 -5.51
CA ASP A 52 -13.32 -5.55 -4.28
C ASP A 52 -12.08 -4.68 -4.16
N PHE A 53 -11.37 -4.44 -5.25
CA PHE A 53 -10.26 -3.50 -5.28
C PHE A 53 -10.73 -2.11 -4.83
N ALA A 54 -11.81 -1.59 -5.42
CA ALA A 54 -12.36 -0.30 -5.04
C ALA A 54 -12.77 -0.26 -3.55
N LYS A 55 -13.41 -1.30 -3.01
CA LYS A 55 -13.75 -1.38 -1.58
C LYS A 55 -12.52 -1.35 -0.68
N LEU A 56 -11.41 -1.95 -1.12
CA LEU A 56 -10.18 -2.04 -0.34
C LEU A 56 -9.32 -0.77 -0.40
N THR A 57 -9.40 0.00 -1.49
CA THR A 57 -8.54 1.18 -1.71
C THR A 57 -9.27 2.50 -1.58
N THR A 58 -10.59 2.54 -1.72
CA THR A 58 -11.37 3.78 -1.57
C THR A 58 -11.93 3.91 -0.16
N LEU A 59 -12.08 5.15 0.30
CA LEU A 59 -12.85 5.45 1.49
C LEU A 59 -13.98 6.40 1.10
N ALA A 60 -15.21 6.01 1.40
CA ALA A 60 -16.30 6.98 1.44
C ALA A 60 -16.17 7.73 2.77
N ASP A 61 -15.87 9.03 2.69
CA ASP A 61 -16.00 9.89 3.86
C ASP A 61 -17.49 10.12 4.09
N ASN A 62 -18.03 9.44 5.11
CA ASN A 62 -19.33 9.80 5.66
C ASN A 62 -19.10 11.08 6.44
N GLY A 63 -19.12 12.21 5.72
CA GLY A 63 -18.84 13.53 6.27
C GLY A 63 -19.56 13.73 7.61
N GLY A 64 -18.91 14.49 8.50
CA GLY A 64 -19.55 14.91 9.76
C GLY A 64 -20.90 15.60 9.51
N TRP A 65 -21.60 15.94 10.59
CA TRP A 65 -23.02 16.36 10.63
C TRP A 65 -23.49 17.46 9.63
N PHE A 66 -22.58 18.08 8.86
CA PHE A 66 -22.88 19.07 7.81
C PHE A 66 -22.15 18.86 6.46
N GLY A 67 -21.46 17.73 6.22
CA GLY A 67 -20.49 17.58 5.12
C GLY A 67 -20.94 16.66 3.98
N SER A 68 -20.74 17.09 2.73
CA SER A 68 -20.95 16.30 1.52
C SER A 68 -20.10 15.03 1.49
N HIS A 69 -20.69 13.93 0.98
CA HIS A 69 -20.01 12.66 0.79
C HIS A 69 -18.94 12.80 -0.29
N LYS A 70 -17.68 13.01 0.10
CA LYS A 70 -16.58 13.03 -0.86
C LYS A 70 -15.90 11.67 -0.84
N ALA A 71 -16.20 10.85 -1.84
CA ALA A 71 -15.46 9.62 -2.09
C ALA A 71 -13.99 9.97 -2.35
N VAL A 72 -13.07 9.38 -1.58
CA VAL A 72 -11.64 9.48 -1.85
C VAL A 72 -11.25 8.25 -2.66
N PRO A 73 -10.87 8.41 -3.94
CA PRO A 73 -10.65 7.29 -4.86
C PRO A 73 -9.42 6.45 -4.52
N ASN A 74 -8.51 6.97 -3.69
CA ASN A 74 -7.43 6.18 -3.14
C ASN A 74 -7.04 6.69 -1.75
N ALA A 75 -7.24 5.84 -0.74
CA ALA A 75 -6.94 6.05 0.67
C ALA A 75 -5.62 5.38 1.09
N ILE A 76 -4.96 4.63 0.20
CA ILE A 76 -3.76 3.86 0.49
C ILE A 76 -2.62 4.28 -0.45
N THR A 77 -1.45 4.51 0.12
CA THR A 77 -0.20 4.61 -0.63
C THR A 77 0.41 3.22 -0.76
N VAL A 78 0.69 2.82 -1.99
CA VAL A 78 1.41 1.57 -2.31
C VAL A 78 2.86 1.93 -2.59
N PHE A 79 3.78 1.21 -1.95
CA PHE A 79 5.21 1.45 -2.08
C PHE A 79 5.85 0.40 -3.00
N ALA A 80 6.90 0.82 -3.70
CA ALA A 80 7.72 -0.05 -4.50
C ALA A 80 8.50 -1.02 -3.60
N VAL A 81 8.35 -2.31 -3.85
CA VAL A 81 8.96 -3.42 -3.13
C VAL A 81 9.41 -4.45 -4.17
N CYS A 82 10.63 -4.97 -3.99
CA CYS A 82 11.19 -6.07 -4.76
C CYS A 82 11.17 -7.39 -3.96
N GLU A 83 11.35 -8.50 -4.67
CA GLU A 83 11.46 -9.82 -4.05
C GLU A 83 12.60 -9.92 -3.03
N ASN A 84 13.75 -9.31 -3.31
CA ASN A 84 14.92 -9.36 -2.44
C ASN A 84 14.84 -8.37 -1.25
N ASP A 85 13.81 -7.54 -1.17
CA ASP A 85 13.64 -6.65 -0.03
C ASP A 85 13.30 -7.44 1.24
N ALA A 86 13.82 -6.96 2.37
CA ALA A 86 13.56 -7.55 3.67
C ALA A 86 12.05 -7.63 3.96
N GLY A 87 11.64 -8.64 4.71
CA GLY A 87 10.24 -8.86 5.03
C GLY A 87 9.56 -7.73 5.81
N THR A 88 10.36 -6.90 6.48
CA THR A 88 9.95 -5.70 7.20
C THR A 88 9.73 -4.48 6.30
N THR A 89 9.91 -4.61 4.99
CA THR A 89 9.78 -3.49 4.06
C THR A 89 8.34 -3.03 3.97
N LEU A 90 8.12 -1.72 4.05
CA LEU A 90 6.81 -1.10 3.98
C LEU A 90 6.21 -1.33 2.58
N LEU A 91 5.04 -1.94 2.52
CA LEU A 91 4.32 -2.21 1.28
C LEU A 91 3.12 -1.26 1.12
N PHE A 92 2.37 -1.05 2.20
CA PHE A 92 1.20 -0.16 2.21
C PHE A 92 1.26 0.79 3.41
N ALA A 93 0.83 2.02 3.21
CA ALA A 93 0.46 2.92 4.28
C ALA A 93 -0.85 3.64 3.95
N THR A 94 -1.57 4.14 4.95
CA THR A 94 -2.65 5.10 4.69
C THR A 94 -2.08 6.39 4.10
N LYS A 95 -2.84 7.01 3.21
CA LYS A 95 -2.40 8.13 2.37
C LYS A 95 -1.96 9.40 3.12
N ASN A 96 -2.25 9.47 4.42
CA ASN A 96 -1.83 10.59 5.26
C ASN A 96 -0.39 10.52 5.78
N TRP A 97 0.34 9.45 5.45
CA TRP A 97 1.76 9.31 5.78
C TRP A 97 2.64 9.59 4.54
N HIS A 98 3.62 10.47 4.70
CA HIS A 98 4.43 11.05 3.60
C HIS A 98 5.94 10.76 3.74
N GLY A 99 6.31 9.67 4.40
CA GLY A 99 7.72 9.33 4.65
C GLY A 99 8.22 9.71 6.04
N LEU A 100 9.44 9.29 6.36
CA LEU A 100 10.06 9.49 7.67
C LEU A 100 10.47 10.94 7.95
N ASP A 101 10.67 11.74 6.90
CA ASP A 101 11.03 13.15 7.04
C ASP A 101 9.81 14.03 7.38
N ALA A 102 8.59 13.50 7.23
CA ALA A 102 7.37 14.19 7.59
C ALA A 102 7.25 14.28 9.12
N LYS A 103 7.21 15.50 9.67
CA LYS A 103 7.05 15.76 11.11
C LYS A 103 5.65 15.44 11.65
N SER A 104 4.67 15.34 10.75
CA SER A 104 3.28 15.05 11.09
C SER A 104 2.53 14.43 9.92
N LEU A 105 1.48 13.67 10.24
CA LEU A 105 0.49 13.18 9.26
C LEU A 105 -0.30 14.35 8.67
N SER A 106 -0.74 14.21 7.42
CA SER A 106 -1.59 15.20 6.76
C SER A 106 -2.31 14.61 5.54
N GLY A 107 -3.44 15.19 5.13
CA GLY A 107 -4.14 14.80 3.90
C GLY A 107 -5.35 13.89 4.13
N ALA A 108 -6.37 14.09 3.30
CA ALA A 108 -7.61 13.31 3.34
C ALA A 108 -7.39 11.85 2.91
N PRO A 109 -8.18 10.88 3.43
CA PRO A 109 -9.30 11.06 4.36
C PRO A 109 -8.91 11.00 5.85
N TYR A 110 -7.67 10.69 6.18
CA TYR A 110 -7.27 10.39 7.57
C TYR A 110 -6.74 11.59 8.34
N GLU A 111 -6.40 12.67 7.64
CA GLU A 111 -5.95 13.94 8.21
C GLU A 111 -4.74 13.70 9.14
N THR A 112 -4.74 14.33 10.33
CA THR A 112 -3.65 14.29 11.31
C THR A 112 -3.83 13.20 12.38
N ARG A 113 -4.78 12.26 12.21
CA ARG A 113 -5.21 11.31 13.25
C ARG A 113 -4.17 10.20 13.49
N GLY A 114 -4.50 8.97 13.10
CA GLY A 114 -3.58 7.84 13.04
C GLY A 114 -3.31 7.46 11.60
N PHE A 115 -2.36 6.55 11.42
CA PHE A 115 -2.07 5.95 10.14
C PHE A 115 -1.86 4.46 10.33
N ALA A 116 -2.13 3.69 9.29
CA ALA A 116 -1.90 2.26 9.33
C ALA A 116 -0.84 1.89 8.30
N VAL A 117 0.01 0.93 8.64
CA VAL A 117 1.09 0.43 7.81
C VAL A 117 1.00 -1.09 7.67
N PHE A 118 1.45 -1.61 6.54
CA PHE A 118 1.50 -3.03 6.25
C PHE A 118 2.78 -3.37 5.49
N ARG A 119 3.48 -4.41 5.92
CA ARG A 119 4.79 -4.80 5.42
C ARG A 119 4.72 -6.02 4.51
N LYS A 120 5.79 -6.24 3.76
CA LYS A 120 5.96 -7.34 2.80
C LYS A 120 5.58 -8.70 3.39
N GLU A 121 6.08 -9.11 4.56
CA GLU A 121 5.73 -10.41 5.17
C GLU A 121 4.35 -10.43 5.87
N GLY A 122 3.58 -9.35 5.74
CA GLY A 122 2.20 -9.31 6.18
C GLY A 122 1.99 -8.94 7.64
N SER A 123 3.02 -8.40 8.32
CA SER A 123 2.83 -7.69 9.57
C SER A 123 2.28 -6.29 9.32
N GLY A 124 1.47 -5.78 10.25
CA GLY A 124 0.90 -4.44 10.16
C GLY A 124 0.77 -3.79 11.52
N ALA A 125 0.61 -2.48 11.54
CA ALA A 125 0.43 -1.70 12.76
C ALA A 125 -0.50 -0.50 12.50
N ILE A 126 -1.26 -0.10 13.52
CA ILE A 126 -1.93 1.19 13.57
C ILE A 126 -1.11 2.08 14.50
N LEU A 127 -0.68 3.22 13.98
CA LEU A 127 0.29 4.10 14.61
C LEU A 127 -0.32 5.49 14.79
N ARG A 128 0.15 6.19 15.82
CA ARG A 128 -0.24 7.57 16.12
C ARG A 128 0.59 8.55 15.31
N ASN A 129 0.09 9.78 15.15
CA ASN A 129 0.84 10.86 14.50
C ASN A 129 2.24 11.07 15.11
N SER A 130 2.38 10.98 16.44
CA SER A 130 3.68 11.08 17.12
C SER A 130 4.68 9.96 16.78
N GLN A 131 4.26 8.93 16.06
CA GLN A 131 5.09 7.80 15.63
C GLN A 131 5.40 7.85 14.13
N CYS A 132 5.04 8.92 13.40
CA CYS A 132 5.20 9.00 11.94
C CYS A 132 6.66 8.95 11.44
N GLN A 133 7.63 9.17 12.33
CA GLN A 133 9.07 9.10 12.03
C GLN A 133 9.74 7.84 12.62
N ARG A 134 8.98 6.93 13.23
CA ARG A 134 9.51 5.72 13.90
C ARG A 134 9.73 4.59 12.90
N ALA A 135 10.88 4.60 12.23
CA ALA A 135 11.25 3.58 11.22
C ALA A 135 11.18 2.14 11.77
N ASP A 136 11.52 1.94 13.05
CA ASP A 136 11.42 0.64 13.75
C ASP A 136 9.97 0.13 13.82
N LEU A 137 9.00 1.04 13.90
CA LEU A 137 7.58 0.72 13.95
C LEU A 137 6.91 0.76 12.58
N ILE A 138 7.51 1.40 11.57
CA ILE A 138 6.97 1.57 10.21
C ILE A 138 7.47 0.47 9.28
N GLY A 139 8.72 0.04 9.42
CA GLY A 139 9.39 -0.87 8.50
C GLY A 139 10.41 -0.16 7.61
N SER A 140 11.26 -0.92 6.96
CA SER A 140 12.31 -0.39 6.06
C SER A 140 11.72 0.16 4.76
N GLY A 141 12.43 1.08 4.12
CA GLY A 141 12.08 1.58 2.79
C GLY A 141 12.48 0.66 1.63
N GLY A 142 13.18 -0.45 1.93
CA GLY A 142 13.69 -1.40 0.94
C GLY A 142 14.66 -0.73 -0.05
N LYS A 143 14.83 -1.37 -1.20
CA LYS A 143 15.66 -0.89 -2.31
C LYS A 143 15.29 0.53 -2.77
N PHE A 144 14.00 0.87 -2.73
CA PHE A 144 13.49 2.12 -3.30
C PHE A 144 13.27 3.24 -2.30
N ASN A 145 13.66 3.05 -1.02
CA ASN A 145 13.53 4.04 0.04
C ASN A 145 12.16 4.73 0.12
N TYR A 146 11.10 3.95 0.40
CA TYR A 146 9.73 4.47 0.53
C TYR A 146 9.19 5.17 -0.72
N LEU A 147 9.62 4.77 -1.91
CA LEU A 147 9.09 5.27 -3.18
C LEU A 147 7.64 4.82 -3.38
N PRO A 148 6.66 5.74 -3.47
CA PRO A 148 5.30 5.41 -3.85
C PRO A 148 5.21 5.03 -5.32
N LEU A 149 4.34 4.08 -5.67
CA LEU A 149 3.96 3.86 -7.07
C LEU A 149 3.25 5.11 -7.60
N GLN A 150 3.60 5.50 -8.83
CA GLN A 150 3.01 6.65 -9.54
C GLN A 150 1.76 6.24 -10.32
#